data_AF-A0A258TNI8-F1
#
_entry.id   AF-A0A258TNI8-F1
#
_cell.length_a   1.000
_cell.length_b   1.000
_cell.length_c   1.000
_cell.angle_alpha   90.00
_cell.angle_beta   90.00
_cell.angle_gamma   90.00
#
_symmetry.space_group_name_H-M   'P 1'
#
loop_
_entity.id
_entity.type
_entity.pdbx_description
1 polymer ?
#
loop_
_entity_poly.entity_id
_entity_poly.type
_entity_poly.pdbx_seq_one_letter_code
_entity_poly.pdbx_strand_id
1 'polypeptide(L)'
;MNRCFNALPLYAALLGAGLIAGCTAPGQINAVSIQPIAGGLDAKQRIVPGKQAPFEVRIQDKSGKVFSTSDSSLSWDDLEITASNVTFDRASGQLTFRQDIGQTPDSRYKINVTYKHTPEIKGVLTIQPDWALILGPAASDVASMFVAVEGFKDGDRMAPGVTLPLKVEVKDNEGRYFILGDAKNGLPIERLDVETVNMVFSPQKFTLHSVNDRKTVEGVGYAVSVKYRGNPIQAYSARFQPDFQLVEGPEPKDIQDIYFGEPTTKVATAIPGSVVPLQFQVKDREGRIYSYPRQGNQPTLLAGKMRIIGENLVYDEAGNQLKLKENYQAMVGKSYKVFATYEGRDDMVTSHVIQPDFLHGLPLMADHGIELSGTKGADGRSGQNGSDGPHGSMSPVGLGGAGASGTDGTHGGPGRNGQHGPALQVLSQEVRTLDGQNRLALIEVTGPGQSPKYFLRRLDDRPLQVTSMGGAGGDGGNAGKGGVGGNGGAGKYGGGSGGRGGNGGNGGNGANGGNGGKVLVLVSTPDMETAFVPLSRGGEGGKGGDGGVGGKGGGAGAILEIQPAAPAEGASGGTSQPPAQPIPLAATGSEGSSGANGAYGVPGNSGDDGPVEIRVDQKAGDVIRRAPKSLVENVLY
;
A
#
# COMPACT_ATOMS: atom_id res chain seq x y z
N MET A 1 -40.12 -12.53 8.56
CA MET A 1 -39.44 -11.30 8.12
C MET A 1 -38.78 -11.57 6.78
N ASN A 2 -39.13 -10.76 5.78
CA ASN A 2 -38.50 -10.48 4.46
C ASN A 2 -38.15 -11.68 3.54
N ARG A 3 -38.88 -11.93 2.43
CA ARG A 3 -38.89 -11.25 1.09
C ARG A 3 -37.53 -11.40 0.35
N CYS A 4 -37.37 -11.66 -0.95
CA CYS A 4 -38.19 -11.60 -2.18
C CYS A 4 -37.34 -12.21 -3.33
N PHE A 5 -37.90 -13.01 -4.23
CA PHE A 5 -38.31 -12.70 -5.63
C PHE A 5 -37.21 -12.49 -6.70
N ASN A 6 -37.25 -13.32 -7.75
CA ASN A 6 -37.35 -12.99 -9.20
C ASN A 6 -37.22 -14.31 -9.99
N ALA A 7 -37.82 -14.57 -11.14
CA ALA A 7 -38.98 -14.09 -11.89
C ALA A 7 -39.18 -15.11 -13.03
N LEU A 8 -40.43 -15.34 -13.44
CA LEU A 8 -40.81 -16.04 -14.68
C LEU A 8 -40.49 -15.17 -15.93
N PRO A 9 -40.40 -15.76 -17.12
CA PRO A 9 -41.57 -15.78 -18.01
C PRO A 9 -41.85 -17.20 -18.56
N LEU A 10 -43.11 -17.66 -18.52
CA LEU A 10 -44.08 -17.59 -19.62
C LEU A 10 -43.72 -18.46 -20.83
N TYR A 11 -44.34 -19.63 -20.96
CA TYR A 11 -44.94 -20.05 -22.23
C TYR A 11 -46.13 -20.98 -21.96
N ALA A 12 -47.23 -20.63 -22.61
CA ALA A 12 -48.51 -21.29 -22.55
C ALA A 12 -48.53 -22.60 -23.32
N ALA A 13 -49.40 -23.49 -22.84
CA ALA A 13 -49.95 -24.69 -23.42
C ALA A 13 -49.77 -24.89 -24.95
N LEU A 14 -49.11 -25.99 -25.29
CA LEU A 14 -49.54 -26.84 -26.40
C LEU A 14 -49.75 -28.25 -25.85
N LEU A 15 -51.02 -28.66 -25.82
CA LEU A 15 -51.48 -30.02 -25.65
C LEU A 15 -50.91 -30.87 -26.79
N GLY A 16 -49.76 -31.50 -26.55
CA GLY A 16 -49.27 -32.63 -27.30
C GLY A 16 -49.38 -33.87 -26.42
N ALA A 17 -50.42 -34.67 -26.64
CA ALA A 17 -50.48 -36.03 -26.13
C ALA A 17 -49.33 -36.84 -26.76
N GLY A 18 -48.18 -36.85 -26.09
CA GLY A 18 -47.02 -37.66 -26.43
C GLY A 18 -46.82 -38.69 -25.35
N LEU A 19 -47.22 -39.94 -25.67
CA LEU A 19 -47.04 -41.18 -24.92
C LEU A 19 -46.35 -41.06 -23.56
N ILE A 20 -47.13 -41.26 -22.49
CA ILE A 20 -46.62 -41.97 -21.32
C ILE A 20 -46.06 -43.27 -21.91
N ALA A 21 -44.74 -43.38 -22.02
CA ALA A 21 -44.09 -44.65 -22.27
C ALA A 21 -44.51 -45.52 -21.07
N GLY A 22 -45.58 -46.28 -21.25
CA GLY A 22 -46.01 -47.24 -20.26
C GLY A 22 -44.76 -48.04 -19.92
N CYS A 23 -44.45 -48.15 -18.64
CA CYS A 23 -43.52 -49.13 -18.13
C CYS A 23 -44.04 -50.49 -18.60
N THR A 24 -43.69 -50.88 -19.82
CA THR A 24 -43.91 -52.23 -20.30
C THR A 24 -43.02 -53.06 -19.41
N ALA A 25 -43.65 -53.85 -18.54
CA ALA A 25 -42.95 -54.89 -17.81
C ALA A 25 -42.01 -55.58 -18.82
N PRO A 26 -40.71 -55.70 -18.51
CA PRO A 26 -39.79 -56.37 -19.40
C PRO A 26 -40.38 -57.71 -19.86
N GLY A 27 -40.16 -58.08 -21.12
CA GLY A 27 -40.51 -59.41 -21.59
C GLY A 27 -39.76 -60.48 -20.78
N GLN A 28 -39.89 -61.76 -21.14
CA GLN A 28 -39.09 -62.80 -20.49
C GLN A 28 -37.60 -62.40 -20.47
N ILE A 29 -37.04 -62.25 -19.27
CA ILE A 29 -35.67 -61.82 -19.07
C ILE A 29 -34.71 -62.91 -19.52
N ASN A 30 -33.57 -62.51 -20.07
CA ASN A 30 -32.53 -63.41 -20.55
C ASN A 30 -31.26 -63.34 -19.68
N ALA A 31 -30.86 -62.15 -19.21
CA ALA A 31 -29.65 -61.97 -18.43
C ALA A 31 -29.74 -60.78 -17.45
N VAL A 32 -29.04 -60.90 -16.32
CA VAL A 32 -28.77 -59.81 -15.37
C VAL A 32 -27.25 -59.63 -15.32
N SER A 33 -26.77 -58.42 -15.60
CA SER A 33 -25.36 -58.05 -15.50
C SER A 33 -25.18 -56.88 -14.55
N ILE A 34 -24.07 -56.88 -13.82
CA ILE A 34 -23.72 -55.85 -12.85
C ILE A 34 -22.43 -55.22 -13.34
N GLN A 35 -22.42 -53.92 -13.55
CA GLN A 35 -21.25 -53.18 -14.02
C GLN A 35 -20.93 -52.03 -13.05
N PRO A 36 -19.67 -51.86 -12.63
CA PRO A 36 -19.27 -50.65 -11.92
C PRO A 36 -19.43 -49.44 -12.84
N ILE A 37 -19.98 -48.34 -12.32
CA ILE A 37 -20.04 -47.08 -13.08
C ILE A 37 -18.63 -46.46 -13.01
N ALA A 38 -18.14 -45.95 -14.14
CA ALA A 38 -16.76 -45.47 -14.31
C ALA A 38 -16.31 -44.58 -13.13
N GLY A 39 -15.17 -44.93 -12.50
CA GLY A 39 -14.52 -44.11 -11.47
C GLY A 39 -14.26 -44.79 -10.11
N GLY A 40 -14.74 -46.01 -9.88
CA GLY A 40 -14.58 -46.69 -8.57
C GLY A 40 -13.68 -47.93 -8.54
N LEU A 41 -13.59 -48.69 -9.65
CA LEU A 41 -12.77 -49.89 -9.75
C LEU A 41 -11.59 -49.67 -10.69
N ASP A 42 -10.47 -50.36 -10.42
CA ASP A 42 -9.36 -50.41 -11.36
C ASP A 42 -9.63 -51.40 -12.52
N ALA A 43 -8.69 -51.47 -13.48
CA ALA A 43 -8.80 -52.35 -14.65
C ALA A 43 -8.88 -53.85 -14.30
N LYS A 44 -8.53 -54.25 -13.07
CA LYS A 44 -8.60 -55.61 -12.54
C LYS A 44 -9.82 -55.84 -11.65
N GLN A 45 -10.78 -54.91 -11.63
CA GLN A 45 -11.97 -54.95 -10.78
C GLN A 45 -11.63 -54.99 -9.30
N ARG A 46 -10.66 -54.17 -8.87
CA ARG A 46 -10.30 -53.98 -7.46
C ARG A 46 -10.77 -52.64 -6.93
N ILE A 47 -11.00 -52.57 -5.62
CA ILE A 47 -11.36 -51.34 -4.91
C ILE A 47 -10.62 -51.20 -3.60
N VAL A 48 -10.27 -49.96 -3.24
CA VAL A 48 -9.70 -49.63 -1.94
C VAL A 48 -10.76 -49.88 -0.85
N PRO A 49 -10.50 -50.74 0.14
CA PRO A 49 -11.40 -50.94 1.27
C PRO A 49 -11.78 -49.62 1.96
N GLY A 50 -13.05 -49.48 2.36
CA GLY A 50 -13.58 -48.25 2.98
C GLY A 50 -14.06 -47.18 1.98
N LYS A 51 -13.82 -47.33 0.68
CA LYS A 51 -14.34 -46.40 -0.34
C LYS A 51 -15.78 -46.73 -0.72
N GLN A 52 -16.42 -45.77 -1.38
CA GLN A 52 -17.72 -45.94 -2.02
C GLN A 52 -17.54 -46.02 -3.54
N ALA A 53 -18.33 -46.83 -4.21
CA ALA A 53 -18.42 -46.81 -5.67
C ALA A 53 -19.87 -46.92 -6.14
N PRO A 54 -20.26 -46.14 -7.16
CA PRO A 54 -21.52 -46.34 -7.85
C PRO A 54 -21.47 -47.63 -8.70
N PHE A 55 -22.60 -48.31 -8.83
CA PHE A 55 -22.73 -49.46 -9.71
C PHE A 55 -24.08 -49.43 -10.45
N GLU A 56 -24.09 -50.11 -11.58
CA GLU A 56 -25.20 -50.21 -12.50
C GLU A 56 -25.64 -51.68 -12.57
N VAL A 57 -26.94 -51.90 -12.53
CA VAL A 57 -27.53 -53.19 -12.88
C VAL A 57 -28.18 -53.03 -14.24
N ARG A 58 -27.82 -53.91 -15.17
CA ARG A 58 -28.44 -54.01 -16.49
C ARG A 58 -29.14 -55.35 -16.64
N ILE A 59 -30.38 -55.31 -17.10
CA ILE A 59 -31.18 -56.49 -17.41
C ILE A 59 -31.44 -56.49 -18.91
N GLN A 60 -31.20 -57.61 -19.57
CA GLN A 60 -31.51 -57.79 -20.99
C GLN A 60 -32.67 -58.78 -21.14
N ASP A 61 -33.72 -58.38 -21.87
CA ASP A 61 -34.81 -59.29 -22.21
C ASP A 61 -34.47 -60.19 -23.41
N LYS A 62 -35.33 -61.17 -23.71
CA LYS A 62 -35.15 -62.08 -24.85
C LYS A 62 -35.19 -61.40 -26.22
N SER A 63 -35.72 -60.18 -26.33
CA SER A 63 -35.68 -59.38 -27.56
C SER A 63 -34.36 -58.63 -27.75
N GLY A 64 -33.49 -58.68 -26.74
CA GLY A 64 -32.21 -57.98 -26.71
C GLY A 64 -32.29 -56.56 -26.15
N LYS A 65 -33.47 -56.09 -25.73
CA LYS A 65 -33.65 -54.77 -25.12
C LYS A 65 -33.01 -54.76 -23.72
N VAL A 66 -32.24 -53.71 -23.43
CA VAL A 66 -31.53 -53.53 -22.15
C VAL A 66 -32.27 -52.51 -21.31
N PHE A 67 -32.46 -52.82 -20.03
CA PHE A 67 -32.97 -51.95 -19.00
C PHE A 67 -31.86 -51.70 -17.98
N SER A 68 -31.73 -50.49 -17.46
CA SER A 68 -30.62 -50.08 -16.61
C SER A 68 -31.08 -49.24 -15.41
N THR A 69 -30.40 -49.41 -14.27
CA THR A 69 -30.60 -48.53 -13.11
C THR A 69 -30.01 -47.14 -13.33
N SER A 70 -29.09 -46.96 -14.30
CA SER A 70 -28.45 -45.67 -14.58
C SER A 70 -29.29 -44.75 -15.47
N ASP A 71 -30.10 -45.32 -16.37
CA ASP A 71 -31.01 -44.57 -17.25
C ASP A 71 -32.46 -44.55 -16.72
N SER A 72 -32.67 -45.05 -15.50
CA SER A 72 -33.97 -45.16 -14.82
C SER A 72 -34.99 -46.06 -15.53
N SER A 73 -34.60 -46.83 -16.55
CA SER A 73 -35.49 -47.80 -17.19
C SER A 73 -35.69 -49.07 -16.34
N LEU A 74 -34.90 -49.24 -15.28
CA LEU A 74 -35.02 -50.30 -14.27
C LEU A 74 -35.06 -49.68 -12.86
N SER A 75 -36.12 -49.96 -12.10
CA SER A 75 -36.23 -49.47 -10.71
C SER A 75 -35.43 -50.35 -9.75
N TRP A 76 -34.79 -49.74 -8.75
CA TRP A 76 -34.16 -50.46 -7.64
C TRP A 76 -35.18 -51.30 -6.83
N ASP A 77 -36.47 -50.94 -6.86
CA ASP A 77 -37.53 -51.69 -6.19
C ASP A 77 -37.85 -53.02 -6.88
N ASP A 78 -37.49 -53.17 -8.15
CA ASP A 78 -37.62 -54.42 -8.90
C ASP A 78 -36.45 -55.39 -8.64
N LEU A 79 -35.46 -54.96 -7.86
CA LEU A 79 -34.24 -55.72 -7.58
C LEU A 79 -34.18 -56.15 -6.12
N GLU A 80 -33.75 -57.38 -5.91
CA GLU A 80 -33.29 -57.87 -4.61
C GLU A 80 -31.76 -57.95 -4.63
N ILE A 81 -31.12 -57.15 -3.77
CA ILE A 81 -29.66 -57.04 -3.71
C ILE A 81 -29.19 -57.60 -2.37
N THR A 82 -28.33 -58.60 -2.43
CA THR A 82 -27.62 -59.12 -1.26
C THR A 82 -26.13 -58.90 -1.46
N ALA A 83 -25.47 -58.43 -0.41
CA ALA A 83 -24.08 -58.07 -0.46
C ALA A 83 -23.33 -58.67 0.73
N SER A 84 -22.20 -59.32 0.46
CA SER A 84 -21.26 -59.78 1.47
C SER A 84 -20.06 -58.83 1.49
N ASN A 85 -19.69 -58.35 2.68
CA ASN A 85 -18.60 -57.40 2.89
C ASN A 85 -18.80 -56.01 2.27
N VAL A 86 -20.01 -55.71 1.80
CA VAL A 86 -20.39 -54.43 1.19
C VAL A 86 -21.75 -54.02 1.72
N THR A 87 -21.94 -52.73 1.96
CA THR A 87 -23.24 -52.15 2.28
C THR A 87 -23.79 -51.46 1.04
N PHE A 88 -25.00 -51.81 0.64
CA PHE A 88 -25.70 -51.14 -0.46
C PHE A 88 -26.61 -50.05 0.07
N ASP A 89 -26.40 -48.81 -0.37
CA ASP A 89 -27.33 -47.71 -0.15
C ASP A 89 -28.26 -47.57 -1.35
N ARG A 90 -29.52 -47.97 -1.14
CA ARG A 90 -30.55 -47.94 -2.19
C ARG A 90 -30.91 -46.53 -2.64
N ALA A 91 -30.83 -45.52 -1.76
CA ALA A 91 -31.22 -44.17 -2.10
C ALA A 91 -30.23 -43.51 -3.08
N SER A 92 -28.93 -43.80 -2.90
CA SER A 92 -27.86 -43.24 -3.73
C SER A 92 -27.36 -44.17 -4.83
N GLY A 93 -27.76 -45.45 -4.82
CA GLY A 93 -27.24 -46.45 -5.76
C GLY A 93 -25.75 -46.77 -5.54
N GLN A 94 -25.23 -46.55 -4.33
CA GLN A 94 -23.81 -46.71 -4.02
C GLN A 94 -23.52 -47.94 -3.16
N LEU A 95 -22.34 -48.53 -3.39
CA LEU A 95 -21.75 -49.59 -2.57
C LEU A 95 -20.69 -48.99 -1.66
N THR A 96 -20.80 -49.21 -0.35
CA THR A 96 -19.73 -48.90 0.62
C THR A 96 -19.00 -50.19 0.98
N PHE A 97 -17.71 -50.24 0.67
CA PHE A 97 -16.89 -51.44 0.84
C PHE A 97 -16.31 -51.48 2.24
N ARG A 98 -16.54 -52.56 3.00
CA ARG A 98 -16.05 -52.66 4.38
C ARG A 98 -14.53 -52.68 4.43
N GLN A 99 -13.95 -51.96 5.38
CA GLN A 99 -12.49 -51.89 5.60
C GLN A 99 -11.98 -52.98 6.58
N ASP A 100 -12.87 -53.67 7.29
CA ASP A 100 -12.52 -54.64 8.33
C ASP A 100 -12.60 -56.10 7.87
N ILE A 101 -12.63 -56.32 6.55
CA ILE A 101 -12.60 -57.66 5.99
C ILE A 101 -11.14 -58.14 6.02
N GLY A 102 -10.87 -59.38 6.37
CA GLY A 102 -9.49 -59.86 6.50
C GLY A 102 -8.66 -59.73 5.20
N GLN A 103 -7.36 -59.98 5.27
CA GLN A 103 -6.49 -60.08 4.09
C GLN A 103 -6.46 -61.51 3.51
N THR A 104 -7.57 -62.26 3.61
CA THR A 104 -7.61 -63.63 3.09
C THR A 104 -8.13 -63.64 1.65
N PRO A 105 -7.76 -64.64 0.82
CA PRO A 105 -8.33 -64.80 -0.52
C PRO A 105 -9.86 -64.88 -0.55
N ASP A 106 -10.47 -65.29 0.56
CA ASP A 106 -11.93 -65.36 0.76
C ASP A 106 -12.57 -64.01 1.11
N SER A 107 -11.77 -62.99 1.41
CA SER A 107 -12.21 -61.62 1.72
C SER A 107 -12.54 -60.84 0.45
N ARG A 108 -13.32 -61.44 -0.45
CA ARG A 108 -13.85 -60.76 -1.63
C ARG A 108 -15.15 -60.06 -1.27
N TYR A 109 -15.41 -58.97 -1.98
CA TYR A 109 -16.70 -58.31 -1.98
C TYR A 109 -17.60 -59.03 -2.97
N LYS A 110 -18.76 -59.51 -2.52
CA LYS A 110 -19.69 -60.23 -3.39
C LYS A 110 -21.04 -59.55 -3.38
N ILE A 111 -21.50 -59.13 -4.56
CA ILE A 111 -22.82 -58.54 -4.77
C ILE A 111 -23.63 -59.49 -5.62
N ASN A 112 -24.77 -59.97 -5.11
CA ASN A 112 -25.72 -60.75 -5.88
C ASN A 112 -26.96 -59.89 -6.11
N VAL A 113 -27.41 -59.85 -7.35
CA VAL A 113 -28.62 -59.13 -7.76
C VAL A 113 -29.58 -60.12 -8.38
N THR A 114 -30.81 -60.15 -7.86
CA THR A 114 -31.91 -60.97 -8.35
C THR A 114 -33.03 -60.06 -8.84
N TYR A 115 -33.58 -60.32 -10.02
CA TYR A 115 -34.74 -59.59 -10.52
C TYR A 115 -36.02 -60.22 -9.93
N LYS A 116 -36.81 -59.44 -9.18
CA LYS A 116 -37.93 -60.00 -8.39
C LYS A 116 -39.00 -60.68 -9.24
N HIS A 117 -39.20 -60.22 -10.47
CA HIS A 117 -40.20 -60.77 -11.38
C HIS A 117 -39.70 -62.02 -12.13
N THR A 118 -38.42 -62.37 -12.00
CA THR A 118 -37.80 -63.57 -12.60
C THR A 118 -36.65 -64.06 -11.71
N PRO A 119 -36.95 -64.59 -10.51
CA PRO A 119 -35.94 -64.86 -9.46
C PRO A 119 -34.86 -65.89 -9.84
N GLU A 120 -35.12 -66.70 -10.87
CA GLU A 120 -34.20 -67.68 -11.41
C GLU A 120 -33.00 -67.05 -12.15
N ILE A 121 -33.08 -65.78 -12.56
CA ILE A 121 -32.00 -65.06 -13.24
C ILE A 121 -31.29 -64.15 -12.25
N LYS A 122 -29.99 -64.41 -12.05
CA LYS A 122 -29.16 -63.71 -11.06
C LYS A 122 -27.89 -63.18 -11.69
N GLY A 123 -27.52 -61.96 -11.33
CA GLY A 123 -26.19 -61.40 -11.57
C GLY A 123 -25.32 -61.55 -10.33
N VAL A 124 -24.03 -61.86 -10.51
CA VAL A 124 -23.05 -61.89 -9.42
C VAL A 124 -21.83 -61.06 -9.83
N LEU A 125 -21.46 -60.09 -9.00
CA LEU A 125 -20.24 -59.31 -9.12
C LEU A 125 -19.33 -59.62 -7.94
N THR A 126 -18.08 -60.00 -8.25
CA THR A 126 -17.06 -60.25 -7.25
C THR A 126 -15.92 -59.25 -7.43
N ILE A 127 -15.65 -58.45 -6.42
CA ILE A 127 -14.61 -57.40 -6.43
C ILE A 127 -13.53 -57.79 -5.42
N GLN A 128 -12.27 -57.64 -5.81
CA GLN A 128 -11.14 -57.90 -4.92
C GLN A 128 -10.75 -56.62 -4.15
N PRO A 129 -10.49 -56.68 -2.84
CA PRO A 129 -9.96 -55.53 -2.12
C PRO A 129 -8.53 -55.22 -2.56
N ASP A 130 -8.25 -53.95 -2.84
CA ASP A 130 -6.92 -53.44 -3.12
C ASP A 130 -6.22 -52.99 -1.84
N TRP A 131 -5.72 -53.96 -1.09
CA TRP A 131 -5.03 -53.69 0.17
C TRP A 131 -3.72 -52.91 0.00
N ALA A 132 -3.12 -52.93 -1.19
CA ALA A 132 -1.85 -52.25 -1.43
C ALA A 132 -1.97 -50.74 -1.25
N LEU A 133 -3.11 -50.14 -1.59
CA LEU A 133 -3.34 -48.69 -1.45
C LEU A 133 -3.54 -48.22 0.01
N ILE A 134 -3.77 -49.14 0.95
CA ILE A 134 -3.90 -48.82 2.38
C ILE A 134 -2.64 -49.23 3.14
N LEU A 135 -2.13 -50.43 2.85
CA LEU A 135 -1.10 -51.10 3.63
C LEU A 135 0.25 -51.15 2.91
N GLY A 136 0.37 -50.53 1.75
CA GLY A 136 1.51 -50.73 0.85
C GLY A 136 1.49 -52.12 0.19
N PRO A 137 2.26 -52.31 -0.88
CA PRO A 137 2.33 -53.58 -1.60
C PRO A 137 2.83 -54.71 -0.69
N ALA A 138 2.40 -55.94 -0.94
CA ALA A 138 3.00 -57.08 -0.25
C ALA A 138 4.48 -57.19 -0.62
N ALA A 139 5.30 -57.75 0.28
CA ALA A 139 6.73 -57.90 0.05
C ALA A 139 7.07 -58.63 -1.26
N SER A 140 6.29 -59.68 -1.59
CA SER A 140 6.40 -60.43 -2.85
C SER A 140 6.02 -59.63 -4.10
N ASP A 141 5.23 -58.57 -3.94
CA ASP A 141 4.71 -57.75 -5.03
C ASP A 141 5.59 -56.54 -5.31
N VAL A 142 6.63 -56.30 -4.51
CA VAL A 142 7.52 -55.17 -4.73
C VAL A 142 8.46 -55.44 -5.91
N ALA A 143 8.38 -54.61 -6.95
CA ALA A 143 9.24 -54.68 -8.13
C ALA A 143 10.56 -53.94 -7.95
N SER A 144 10.51 -52.74 -7.36
CA SER A 144 11.71 -51.93 -7.08
C SER A 144 11.47 -50.92 -5.97
N MET A 145 12.54 -50.53 -5.28
CA MET A 145 12.52 -49.48 -4.25
C MET A 145 13.59 -48.44 -4.58
N PHE A 146 13.21 -47.17 -4.50
CA PHE A 146 14.09 -46.02 -4.63
C PHE A 146 14.11 -45.27 -3.30
N VAL A 147 15.31 -44.96 -2.82
CA VAL A 147 15.51 -44.24 -1.56
C VAL A 147 16.47 -43.10 -1.82
N ALA A 148 16.13 -41.92 -1.32
CA ALA A 148 16.97 -40.74 -1.42
C ALA A 148 16.93 -39.94 -0.12
N VAL A 149 18.09 -39.44 0.29
CA VAL A 149 18.19 -38.35 1.27
C VAL A 149 18.26 -37.07 0.47
N GLU A 150 17.25 -36.20 0.60
CA GLU A 150 17.07 -35.08 -0.32
C GLU A 150 18.28 -34.13 -0.31
N GLY A 151 18.86 -33.90 -1.49
CA GLY A 151 20.04 -33.06 -1.67
C GLY A 151 21.40 -33.76 -1.55
N PHE A 152 21.44 -35.07 -1.25
CA PHE A 152 22.68 -35.80 -1.02
C PHE A 152 22.74 -37.14 -1.79
N LYS A 153 23.92 -37.44 -2.32
CA LYS A 153 24.31 -38.74 -2.89
C LYS A 153 25.16 -39.51 -1.88
N ASP A 154 25.25 -40.82 -2.09
CA ASP A 154 26.16 -41.67 -1.33
C ASP A 154 27.61 -41.18 -1.48
N GLY A 155 28.31 -41.04 -0.36
CA GLY A 155 29.65 -40.47 -0.26
C GLY A 155 29.73 -38.95 -0.12
N ASP A 156 28.62 -38.21 -0.27
CA ASP A 156 28.63 -36.75 -0.15
C ASP A 156 29.02 -36.28 1.26
N ARG A 157 29.58 -35.07 1.31
CA ARG A 157 29.90 -34.36 2.56
C ARG A 157 28.65 -33.68 3.11
N MET A 158 28.33 -33.88 4.39
CA MET A 158 27.12 -33.40 5.06
C MET A 158 27.47 -32.57 6.28
N ALA A 159 26.85 -31.39 6.41
CA ALA A 159 26.96 -30.57 7.61
C ALA A 159 26.36 -31.29 8.83
N PRO A 160 27.05 -31.34 9.97
CA PRO A 160 26.51 -31.89 11.21
C PRO A 160 25.29 -31.10 11.74
N GLY A 161 24.38 -31.78 12.45
CA GLY A 161 23.20 -31.16 13.08
C GLY A 161 22.06 -30.78 12.12
N VAL A 162 22.19 -31.11 10.83
CA VAL A 162 21.13 -30.83 9.84
C VAL A 162 20.01 -31.85 9.89
N THR A 163 18.80 -31.41 9.54
CA THR A 163 17.61 -32.25 9.37
C THR A 163 17.28 -32.36 7.89
N LEU A 164 17.23 -33.57 7.35
CA LEU A 164 17.06 -33.83 5.92
C LEU A 164 15.83 -34.72 5.67
N PRO A 165 15.02 -34.43 4.64
CA PRO A 165 13.94 -35.31 4.22
C PRO A 165 14.47 -36.67 3.73
N LEU A 166 13.85 -37.76 4.19
CA LEU A 166 14.04 -39.10 3.66
C LEU A 166 12.88 -39.42 2.72
N LYS A 167 13.19 -39.59 1.44
CA LYS A 167 12.24 -39.97 0.41
C LYS A 167 12.38 -41.45 0.12
N VAL A 168 11.27 -42.19 0.20
CA VAL A 168 11.19 -43.60 -0.19
C VAL A 168 10.03 -43.77 -1.17
N GLU A 169 10.34 -44.31 -2.33
CA GLU A 169 9.37 -44.67 -3.36
C GLU A 169 9.46 -46.18 -3.62
N VAL A 170 8.32 -46.84 -3.62
CA VAL A 170 8.21 -48.27 -3.87
C VAL A 170 7.33 -48.47 -5.09
N LYS A 171 7.84 -49.20 -6.08
CA LYS A 171 7.09 -49.61 -7.26
C LYS A 171 6.72 -51.08 -7.12
N ASP A 172 5.45 -51.41 -7.29
CA ASP A 172 5.01 -52.81 -7.31
C ASP A 172 5.12 -53.45 -8.71
N ASN A 173 4.89 -54.77 -8.78
CA ASN A 173 4.92 -55.57 -10.02
C ASN A 173 3.85 -55.15 -11.05
N GLU A 174 2.90 -54.32 -10.64
CA GLU A 174 1.86 -53.76 -11.51
C GLU A 174 2.20 -52.34 -11.99
N GLY A 175 3.34 -51.81 -11.55
CA GLY A 175 3.85 -50.51 -11.93
C GLY A 175 3.28 -49.33 -11.14
N ARG A 176 2.54 -49.58 -10.05
CA ARG A 176 2.03 -48.54 -9.16
C ARG A 176 3.12 -48.04 -8.22
N TYR A 177 3.11 -46.74 -7.93
CA TYR A 177 4.07 -46.09 -7.05
C TYR A 177 3.44 -45.77 -5.70
N PHE A 178 4.15 -46.14 -4.65
CA PHE A 178 3.82 -45.86 -3.26
C PHE A 178 4.93 -45.01 -2.66
N ILE A 179 4.58 -43.85 -2.10
CA ILE A 179 5.54 -42.86 -1.66
C ILE A 179 5.36 -42.62 -0.16
N LEU A 180 6.46 -42.63 0.58
CA LEU A 180 6.44 -42.36 2.02
C LEU A 180 5.96 -40.93 2.27
N GLY A 181 4.88 -40.79 3.05
CA GLY A 181 4.26 -39.50 3.38
C GLY A 181 3.28 -38.94 2.34
N ASP A 182 3.03 -39.63 1.22
CA ASP A 182 2.01 -39.23 0.25
C ASP A 182 0.60 -39.58 0.76
N ALA A 183 -0.36 -38.67 0.53
CA ALA A 183 -1.75 -38.85 0.92
C ALA A 183 -2.55 -39.74 -0.05
N LYS A 184 -2.12 -39.87 -1.32
CA LYS A 184 -2.86 -40.63 -2.34
C LYS A 184 -2.45 -42.11 -2.36
N ASN A 185 -1.16 -42.37 -2.47
CA ASN A 185 -0.57 -43.71 -2.48
C ASN A 185 0.48 -43.82 -1.37
N GLY A 186 0.03 -43.61 -0.12
CA GLY A 186 0.93 -43.61 1.02
C GLY A 186 1.62 -44.96 1.20
N LEU A 187 2.94 -44.95 1.25
CA LEU A 187 3.72 -46.09 1.72
C LEU A 187 3.74 -46.07 3.25
N PRO A 188 3.15 -47.05 3.95
CA PRO A 188 3.17 -47.07 5.40
C PRO A 188 4.58 -47.32 5.92
N ILE A 189 4.98 -46.59 6.96
CA ILE A 189 6.33 -46.71 7.54
C ILE A 189 6.58 -48.09 8.12
N GLU A 190 5.54 -48.82 8.53
CA GLU A 190 5.60 -50.17 9.07
C GLU A 190 6.07 -51.22 8.05
N ARG A 191 6.11 -50.86 6.76
CA ARG A 191 6.70 -51.67 5.69
C ARG A 191 8.19 -51.49 5.54
N LEU A 192 8.78 -50.52 6.24
CA LEU A 192 10.19 -50.17 6.11
C LEU A 192 10.91 -50.45 7.43
N ASP A 193 12.09 -51.05 7.33
CA ASP A 193 13.05 -51.09 8.42
C ASP A 193 14.13 -50.03 8.11
N VAL A 194 14.12 -48.94 8.88
CA VAL A 194 15.06 -47.82 8.75
C VAL A 194 16.08 -47.90 9.88
N GLU A 195 17.33 -48.18 9.52
CA GLU A 195 18.47 -48.23 10.43
C GLU A 195 19.38 -47.04 10.14
N THR A 196 19.87 -46.36 11.17
CA THR A 196 20.75 -45.20 11.02
C THR A 196 22.01 -45.35 11.88
N VAL A 197 23.10 -44.74 11.41
CA VAL A 197 24.35 -44.58 12.17
C VAL A 197 24.63 -43.10 12.29
N ASN A 198 24.78 -42.61 13.53
CA ASN A 198 24.99 -41.19 13.85
C ASN A 198 23.91 -40.24 13.28
N MET A 199 22.71 -40.76 13.05
CA MET A 199 21.54 -39.98 12.67
C MET A 199 20.33 -40.48 13.47
N VAL A 200 19.35 -39.60 13.69
CA VAL A 200 18.08 -39.92 14.32
C VAL A 200 16.99 -39.82 13.27
N PHE A 201 16.32 -40.93 12.96
CA PHE A 201 15.16 -40.95 12.08
C PHE A 201 13.90 -40.51 12.85
N SER A 202 13.10 -39.62 12.27
CA SER A 202 11.78 -39.23 12.77
C SER A 202 10.70 -39.87 11.89
N PRO A 203 10.03 -40.93 12.36
CA PRO A 203 8.99 -41.62 11.60
C PRO A 203 7.79 -40.74 11.24
N GLN A 204 7.49 -39.73 12.05
CA GLN A 204 6.31 -38.88 11.85
C GLN A 204 6.54 -37.81 10.78
N LYS A 205 7.78 -37.32 10.66
CA LYS A 205 8.16 -36.28 9.69
C LYS A 205 8.88 -36.82 8.46
N PHE A 206 9.25 -38.10 8.49
CA PHE A 206 10.08 -38.75 7.48
C PHE A 206 11.40 -37.99 7.25
N THR A 207 12.05 -37.58 8.35
CA THR A 207 13.31 -36.83 8.31
C THR A 207 14.42 -37.54 9.06
N LEU A 208 15.67 -37.33 8.64
CA LEU A 208 16.88 -37.75 9.32
C LEU A 208 17.57 -36.54 9.95
N HIS A 209 17.85 -36.59 11.25
CA HIS A 209 18.60 -35.56 11.96
C HIS A 209 20.02 -36.07 12.24
N SER A 210 21.04 -35.43 11.65
CA SER A 210 22.44 -35.82 11.85
C SER A 210 22.94 -35.39 13.24
N VAL A 211 23.74 -36.24 13.90
CA VAL A 211 24.35 -35.92 15.19
C VAL A 211 25.43 -34.84 15.02
N ASN A 212 25.42 -33.82 15.87
CA ASN A 212 26.39 -32.73 15.91
C ASN A 212 27.42 -32.91 17.04
N ASP A 213 28.03 -34.08 17.13
CA ASP A 213 29.12 -34.35 18.07
C ASP A 213 30.32 -34.93 17.31
N ARG A 214 31.35 -34.10 17.14
CA ARG A 214 32.57 -34.46 16.40
C ARG A 214 33.17 -35.76 16.92
N LYS A 215 33.25 -35.96 18.23
CA LYS A 215 33.86 -37.16 18.82
C LYS A 215 33.11 -38.44 18.47
N THR A 216 31.79 -38.35 18.31
CA THR A 216 30.93 -39.49 17.99
C THR A 216 30.94 -39.82 16.49
N VAL A 217 31.04 -38.81 15.64
CA VAL A 217 30.85 -38.97 14.19
C VAL A 217 32.18 -39.11 13.42
N GLU A 218 33.26 -38.50 13.91
CA GLU A 218 34.56 -38.53 13.26
C GLU A 218 35.07 -39.98 13.09
N GLY A 219 35.42 -40.35 11.85
CA GLY A 219 35.88 -41.70 11.49
C GLY A 219 34.77 -42.72 11.17
N VAL A 220 33.55 -42.55 11.69
CA VAL A 220 32.40 -43.44 11.40
C VAL A 220 31.50 -42.86 10.31
N GLY A 221 31.32 -41.54 10.33
CA GLY A 221 30.42 -40.80 9.45
C GLY A 221 28.94 -41.02 9.75
N TYR A 222 28.11 -40.65 8.79
CA TYR A 222 26.66 -40.86 8.84
C TYR A 222 26.28 -42.02 7.94
N ALA A 223 25.28 -42.81 8.32
CA ALA A 223 24.72 -43.79 7.41
C ALA A 223 23.21 -43.95 7.62
N VAL A 224 22.52 -44.28 6.53
CA VAL A 224 21.13 -44.73 6.54
C VAL A 224 21.03 -46.02 5.73
N SER A 225 20.29 -46.98 6.26
CA SER A 225 19.92 -48.22 5.59
C SER A 225 18.41 -48.36 5.65
N VAL A 226 17.78 -48.52 4.49
CA VAL A 226 16.32 -48.70 4.37
C VAL A 226 16.08 -50.03 3.68
N LYS A 227 15.31 -50.91 4.33
CA LYS A 227 14.94 -52.23 3.80
C LYS A 227 13.42 -52.33 3.73
N TYR A 228 12.90 -52.97 2.68
CA TYR A 228 11.49 -53.34 2.64
C TYR A 228 11.25 -54.60 3.47
N ARG A 229 10.40 -54.52 4.50
CA ARG A 229 10.16 -55.62 5.44
C ARG A 229 9.56 -56.82 4.71
N GLY A 230 10.21 -57.97 4.85
CA GLY A 230 9.83 -59.22 4.17
C GLY A 230 10.34 -59.37 2.74
N ASN A 231 11.04 -58.37 2.17
CA ASN A 231 11.72 -58.48 0.88
C ASN A 231 13.21 -58.08 1.02
N PRO A 232 14.09 -59.03 1.37
CA PRO A 232 15.50 -58.72 1.65
C PRO A 232 16.30 -58.28 0.42
N ILE A 233 15.79 -58.50 -0.80
CA ILE A 233 16.48 -58.15 -2.05
C ILE A 233 16.47 -56.64 -2.28
N GLN A 234 15.52 -55.91 -1.68
CA GLN A 234 15.37 -54.48 -1.84
C GLN A 234 15.83 -53.75 -0.58
N ALA A 235 17.15 -53.56 -0.51
CA ALA A 235 17.80 -52.75 0.50
C ALA A 235 18.55 -51.59 -0.18
N TYR A 236 18.45 -50.41 0.40
CA TYR A 236 19.29 -49.27 0.07
C TYR A 236 20.16 -48.93 1.26
N SER A 237 21.43 -48.62 1.02
CA SER A 237 22.32 -48.04 2.03
C SER A 237 23.09 -46.89 1.42
N ALA A 238 23.19 -45.80 2.18
CA ALA A 238 24.04 -44.67 1.87
C ALA A 238 24.85 -44.26 3.10
N ARG A 239 26.05 -43.76 2.85
CA ARG A 239 26.99 -43.22 3.82
C ARG A 239 27.32 -41.78 3.44
N PHE A 240 27.46 -40.92 4.42
CA PHE A 240 27.83 -39.51 4.22
C PHE A 240 29.02 -39.17 5.10
N GLN A 241 29.92 -38.37 4.56
CA GLN A 241 31.08 -37.89 5.30
C GLN A 241 30.70 -36.62 6.09
N PRO A 242 31.03 -36.51 7.38
CA PRO A 242 30.72 -35.31 8.13
C PRO A 242 31.64 -34.16 7.68
N ASP A 243 31.06 -32.99 7.47
CA ASP A 243 31.79 -31.76 7.13
C ASP A 243 31.63 -30.73 8.24
N PHE A 244 32.37 -30.95 9.33
CA PHE A 244 32.39 -30.05 10.49
C PHE A 244 32.85 -28.65 10.12
N GLN A 245 33.59 -28.48 9.01
CA GLN A 245 34.03 -27.14 8.61
C GLN A 245 32.85 -26.24 8.25
N LEU A 246 31.73 -26.79 7.76
CA LEU A 246 30.52 -26.01 7.44
C LEU A 246 29.87 -25.34 8.67
N VAL A 247 30.09 -25.88 9.86
CA VAL A 247 29.49 -25.41 11.13
C VAL A 247 30.51 -24.77 12.07
N GLU A 248 31.76 -25.22 12.07
CA GLU A 248 32.81 -24.75 12.97
C GLU A 248 33.83 -23.81 12.30
N GLY A 249 33.79 -23.68 10.97
CA GLY A 249 34.81 -23.00 10.17
C GLY A 249 35.94 -23.93 9.71
N PRO A 250 36.80 -23.48 8.79
CA PRO A 250 37.88 -24.29 8.23
C PRO A 250 38.97 -24.55 9.28
N GLU A 251 39.67 -25.67 9.16
CA GLU A 251 40.84 -25.92 10.00
C GLU A 251 41.98 -24.96 9.61
N PRO A 252 42.83 -24.50 10.56
CA PRO A 252 43.89 -23.51 10.31
C PRO A 252 44.77 -23.82 9.09
N LYS A 253 45.14 -25.10 8.94
CA LYS A 253 45.98 -25.63 7.85
C LYS A 253 45.32 -25.55 6.46
N ASP A 254 43.98 -25.51 6.41
CA ASP A 254 43.20 -25.50 5.18
C ASP A 254 42.89 -24.08 4.70
N ILE A 255 43.23 -23.05 5.48
CA ILE A 255 42.98 -21.66 5.12
C ILE A 255 43.93 -21.19 4.02
N GLN A 256 43.34 -20.63 2.96
CA GLN A 256 44.04 -19.97 1.86
C GLN A 256 44.13 -18.45 2.07
N ASP A 257 43.03 -17.81 2.46
CA ASP A 257 42.97 -16.34 2.58
C ASP A 257 42.03 -15.87 3.70
N ILE A 258 42.28 -14.68 4.24
CA ILE A 258 41.41 -13.99 5.20
C ILE A 258 41.21 -12.53 4.75
N TYR A 259 39.98 -12.04 4.78
CA TYR A 259 39.67 -10.68 4.35
C TYR A 259 38.40 -10.15 5.01
N PHE A 260 38.26 -8.83 5.01
CA PHE A 260 37.04 -8.16 5.43
C PHE A 260 35.96 -8.30 4.35
N GLY A 261 34.73 -8.51 4.77
CA GLY A 261 33.57 -8.53 3.89
C GLY A 261 33.25 -7.15 3.31
N GLU A 262 32.40 -7.15 2.29
CA GLU A 262 31.97 -5.94 1.57
C GLU A 262 31.39 -4.83 2.49
N PRO A 263 30.52 -5.11 3.48
CA PRO A 263 29.98 -4.10 4.40
C PRO A 263 31.06 -3.37 5.19
N THR A 264 32.14 -4.05 5.58
CA THR A 264 33.24 -3.42 6.30
C THR A 264 34.15 -2.64 5.36
N THR A 265 34.52 -3.24 4.22
CA THR A 265 35.43 -2.61 3.25
C THR A 265 34.83 -1.38 2.57
N LYS A 266 33.49 -1.31 2.44
CA LYS A 266 32.78 -0.12 1.97
C LYS A 266 32.86 1.08 2.91
N VAL A 267 33.15 0.86 4.19
CA VAL A 267 33.27 1.93 5.18
C VAL A 267 34.68 2.50 5.11
N ALA A 268 34.89 3.41 4.16
CA ALA A 268 36.14 4.17 4.04
C ALA A 268 36.21 5.32 5.07
N THR A 269 35.06 5.91 5.40
CA THR A 269 34.93 6.96 6.41
C THR A 269 33.85 6.59 7.44
N ALA A 270 33.98 7.06 8.68
CA ALA A 270 32.97 6.84 9.71
C ALA A 270 32.88 8.02 10.67
N ILE A 271 31.66 8.37 11.04
CA ILE A 271 31.38 9.45 12.00
C ILE A 271 31.94 9.07 13.37
N PRO A 272 32.64 9.96 14.10
CA PRO A 272 33.04 9.72 15.48
C PRO A 272 31.90 9.21 16.36
N GLY A 273 32.14 8.16 17.13
CA GLY A 273 31.12 7.48 17.94
C GLY A 273 30.22 6.49 17.19
N SER A 274 30.25 6.45 15.87
CA SER A 274 29.46 5.50 15.08
C SER A 274 29.97 4.07 15.20
N VAL A 275 29.07 3.12 14.94
CA VAL A 275 29.37 1.70 14.83
C VAL A 275 29.75 1.37 13.39
N VAL A 276 30.87 0.70 13.21
CA VAL A 276 31.32 0.16 11.93
C VAL A 276 30.85 -1.28 11.83
N PRO A 277 30.05 -1.62 10.80
CA PRO A 277 29.62 -3.00 10.58
C PRO A 277 30.84 -3.88 10.33
N LEU A 278 30.88 -5.00 11.04
CA LEU A 278 31.99 -5.92 11.00
C LEU A 278 31.57 -7.22 10.32
N GLN A 279 32.16 -7.47 9.15
CA GLN A 279 32.05 -8.72 8.43
C GLN A 279 33.43 -9.25 8.08
N PHE A 280 33.62 -10.54 8.30
CA PHE A 280 34.82 -11.29 7.91
C PHE A 280 34.48 -12.40 6.95
N GLN A 281 35.45 -12.70 6.10
CA GLN A 281 35.42 -13.82 5.21
C GLN A 281 36.75 -14.57 5.27
N VAL A 282 36.66 -15.89 5.34
CA VAL A 282 37.82 -16.80 5.30
C VAL A 282 37.62 -17.69 4.10
N LYS A 283 38.63 -17.81 3.26
CA LYS A 283 38.61 -18.71 2.10
C LYS A 283 39.54 -19.88 2.38
N ASP A 284 39.03 -21.10 2.24
CA ASP A 284 39.86 -22.30 2.34
C ASP A 284 40.54 -22.64 1.00
N ARG A 285 41.41 -23.66 1.02
CA ARG A 285 42.13 -24.16 -0.16
C ARG A 285 41.23 -24.87 -1.17
N GLU A 286 40.04 -25.31 -0.76
CA GLU A 286 39.00 -25.84 -1.65
C GLU A 286 38.19 -24.72 -2.33
N GLY A 287 38.41 -23.46 -1.94
CA GLY A 287 37.74 -22.28 -2.46
C GLY A 287 36.42 -21.93 -1.78
N ARG A 288 36.04 -22.63 -0.71
CA ARG A 288 34.86 -22.32 0.09
C ARG A 288 35.09 -21.04 0.90
N ILE A 289 34.07 -20.19 0.94
CA ILE A 289 34.11 -18.91 1.66
C ILE A 289 33.20 -19.01 2.88
N TYR A 290 33.80 -18.86 4.05
CA TYR A 290 33.13 -18.84 5.36
C TYR A 290 32.94 -17.39 5.78
N SER A 291 31.74 -17.02 6.24
CA SER A 291 31.47 -15.63 6.64
C SER A 291 30.96 -15.50 8.06
N TYR A 292 31.40 -14.42 8.73
CA TYR A 292 30.89 -13.99 10.03
C TYR A 292 30.55 -12.50 10.00
N PRO A 293 29.30 -12.09 10.34
CA PRO A 293 28.14 -12.96 10.51
C PRO A 293 27.80 -13.69 9.20
N ARG A 294 27.12 -14.85 9.32
CA ARG A 294 26.74 -15.69 8.18
C ARG A 294 25.85 -14.93 7.20
N GLN A 295 26.18 -14.98 5.91
CA GLN A 295 25.34 -14.43 4.84
C GLN A 295 24.75 -15.53 3.95
N GLY A 296 23.42 -15.65 3.94
CA GLY A 296 22.69 -16.60 3.10
C GLY A 296 23.10 -18.06 3.36
N ASN A 297 23.36 -18.80 2.28
CA ASN A 297 23.73 -20.22 2.33
C ASN A 297 25.23 -20.45 2.55
N GLN A 298 26.05 -19.40 2.75
CA GLN A 298 27.46 -19.57 2.99
C GLN A 298 27.72 -20.38 4.28
N PRO A 299 28.81 -21.17 4.31
CA PRO A 299 29.33 -21.77 5.54
C PRO A 299 29.52 -20.74 6.66
N THR A 300 29.23 -21.14 7.89
CA THR A 300 29.35 -20.24 9.05
C THR A 300 30.81 -20.17 9.50
N LEU A 301 31.31 -18.97 9.73
CA LEU A 301 32.52 -18.74 10.50
C LEU A 301 32.13 -18.40 11.95
N LEU A 302 32.72 -19.08 12.94
CA LEU A 302 32.44 -18.79 14.35
C LEU A 302 33.18 -17.54 14.82
N ALA A 303 32.53 -16.72 15.65
CA ALA A 303 33.12 -15.49 16.20
C ALA A 303 34.47 -15.74 16.89
N GLY A 304 34.55 -16.79 17.71
CA GLY A 304 35.76 -17.15 18.47
C GLY A 304 36.93 -17.62 17.61
N LYS A 305 36.72 -17.88 16.31
CA LYS A 305 37.81 -18.20 15.37
C LYS A 305 38.55 -16.97 14.87
N MET A 306 38.01 -15.77 15.10
CA MET A 306 38.62 -14.53 14.66
C MET A 306 39.13 -13.75 15.87
N ARG A 307 40.38 -13.30 15.80
CA ARG A 307 40.93 -12.34 16.76
C ARG A 307 40.93 -10.97 16.13
N ILE A 308 40.25 -10.02 16.76
CA ILE A 308 40.02 -8.68 16.22
C ILE A 308 40.71 -7.67 17.11
N ILE A 309 41.54 -6.81 16.51
CA ILE A 309 42.30 -5.79 17.21
C ILE A 309 42.03 -4.45 16.53
N GLY A 310 41.47 -3.51 17.30
CA GLY A 310 41.26 -2.14 16.86
C GLY A 310 42.40 -1.22 17.27
N GLU A 311 43.06 -0.57 16.32
CA GLU A 311 43.92 0.59 16.58
C GLU A 311 43.04 1.84 16.64
N ASN A 312 42.96 2.47 17.82
CA ASN A 312 42.08 3.59 18.14
C ASN A 312 40.56 3.30 18.03
N LEU A 313 40.17 2.04 17.79
CA LEU A 313 38.80 1.55 17.78
C LEU A 313 38.51 0.76 19.07
N VAL A 314 37.24 0.70 19.48
CA VAL A 314 36.79 -0.19 20.56
C VAL A 314 36.04 -1.35 19.92
N TYR A 315 36.53 -2.58 20.11
CA TYR A 315 35.82 -3.78 19.68
C TYR A 315 34.93 -4.27 20.83
N ASP A 316 33.63 -4.29 20.59
CA ASP A 316 32.65 -4.94 21.46
C ASP A 316 32.42 -6.36 20.98
N GLU A 317 33.02 -7.31 21.69
CA GLU A 317 32.95 -8.75 21.38
C GLU A 317 31.53 -9.30 21.53
N ALA A 318 30.76 -8.80 22.51
CA ALA A 318 29.39 -9.27 22.74
C ALA A 318 28.44 -8.80 21.63
N GLY A 319 28.64 -7.57 21.15
CA GLY A 319 27.88 -6.99 20.04
C GLY A 319 28.39 -7.35 18.65
N ASN A 320 29.61 -7.91 18.54
CA ASN A 320 30.37 -8.03 17.29
C ASN A 320 30.42 -6.69 16.52
N GLN A 321 30.77 -5.63 17.22
CA GLN A 321 30.73 -4.27 16.70
C GLN A 321 32.06 -3.56 16.93
N LEU A 322 32.49 -2.78 15.95
CA LEU A 322 33.59 -1.83 16.13
C LEU A 322 33.00 -0.45 16.33
N LYS A 323 33.38 0.22 17.41
CA LYS A 323 32.95 1.58 17.68
C LYS A 323 34.12 2.54 17.57
N LEU A 324 33.93 3.64 16.85
CA LEU A 324 34.86 4.76 16.87
C LEU A 324 34.76 5.48 18.21
N LYS A 325 35.87 6.02 18.71
CA LYS A 325 35.83 6.89 19.90
C LYS A 325 34.92 8.09 19.62
N GLU A 326 34.16 8.53 20.63
CA GLU A 326 33.24 9.67 20.51
C GLU A 326 33.96 11.03 20.59
N ASN A 327 35.17 11.07 21.17
CA ASN A 327 35.90 12.31 21.37
C ASN A 327 36.61 12.75 20.08
N TYR A 328 35.94 13.60 19.31
CA TYR A 328 36.40 14.24 18.06
C TYR A 328 37.86 14.76 18.16
N GLN A 329 38.19 15.53 19.20
CA GLN A 329 39.52 16.11 19.37
C GLN A 329 40.61 15.03 19.53
N ALA A 330 40.29 13.95 20.23
CA ALA A 330 41.21 12.83 20.39
C ALA A 330 41.42 12.03 19.10
N MET A 331 40.65 12.28 18.04
CA MET A 331 40.75 11.57 16.76
C MET A 331 41.60 12.27 15.71
N VAL A 332 41.79 13.57 15.85
CA VAL A 332 42.54 14.38 14.89
C VAL A 332 43.95 13.83 14.73
N GLY A 333 44.39 13.63 13.48
CA GLY A 333 45.72 13.14 13.15
C GLY A 333 45.99 11.67 13.50
N LYS A 334 44.97 10.89 13.89
CA LYS A 334 45.12 9.46 14.17
C LYS A 334 44.59 8.59 13.03
N SER A 335 45.23 7.45 12.84
CA SER A 335 44.72 6.39 11.98
C SER A 335 43.81 5.45 12.77
N TYR A 336 42.70 5.06 12.17
CA TYR A 336 41.80 4.04 12.72
C TYR A 336 41.92 2.81 11.85
N LYS A 337 42.44 1.73 12.43
CA LYS A 337 42.67 0.48 11.70
C LYS A 337 42.08 -0.66 12.48
N VAL A 338 41.40 -1.55 11.79
CA VAL A 338 41.03 -2.85 12.34
C VAL A 338 41.95 -3.90 11.74
N PHE A 339 42.48 -4.76 12.59
CA PHE A 339 43.23 -5.95 12.22
C PHE A 339 42.42 -7.17 12.59
N ALA A 340 42.48 -8.20 11.75
CA ALA A 340 41.92 -9.49 12.08
C ALA A 340 42.88 -10.62 11.70
N THR A 341 42.98 -11.60 12.59
CA THR A 341 43.68 -12.87 12.38
C THR A 341 42.74 -14.03 12.64
N TYR A 342 43.10 -15.20 12.12
CA TYR A 342 42.35 -16.43 12.36
C TYR A 342 43.06 -17.29 13.42
N GLU A 343 42.29 -17.93 14.31
CA GLU A 343 42.82 -18.80 15.38
C GLU A 343 43.72 -19.91 14.80
N GLY A 344 44.99 -19.94 15.21
CA GLY A 344 45.97 -20.91 14.70
C GLY A 344 46.63 -20.51 13.36
N ARG A 345 46.32 -19.31 12.83
CA ARG A 345 46.98 -18.66 11.68
C ARG A 345 47.31 -17.21 11.98
N ASP A 346 48.07 -16.97 13.04
CA ASP A 346 48.57 -15.64 13.39
C ASP A 346 49.53 -15.05 12.32
N ASP A 347 50.03 -15.90 11.40
CA ASP A 347 50.79 -15.50 10.22
C ASP A 347 49.92 -14.78 9.16
N MET A 348 48.61 -14.97 9.20
CA MET A 348 47.66 -14.34 8.29
C MET A 348 46.99 -13.18 9.00
N VAL A 349 47.28 -11.97 8.53
CA VAL A 349 46.67 -10.74 9.05
C VAL A 349 46.03 -9.98 7.90
N THR A 350 44.76 -9.62 8.06
CA THR A 350 44.08 -8.65 7.19
C THR A 350 43.84 -7.36 7.97
N SER A 351 43.88 -6.21 7.28
CA SER A 351 43.63 -4.92 7.91
C SER A 351 42.75 -4.03 7.04
N HIS A 352 41.93 -3.20 7.67
CA HIS A 352 41.11 -2.19 7.00
C HIS A 352 41.27 -0.84 7.70
N VAL A 353 41.44 0.22 6.92
CA VAL A 353 41.64 1.59 7.42
C VAL A 353 40.34 2.36 7.28
N ILE A 354 39.93 3.01 8.37
CA ILE A 354 38.74 3.86 8.43
C ILE A 354 39.21 5.27 8.71
N GLN A 355 38.74 6.24 7.93
CA GLN A 355 39.02 7.65 8.19
C GLN A 355 37.90 8.26 9.04
N PRO A 356 38.21 9.06 10.07
CA PRO A 356 37.18 9.78 10.80
C PRO A 356 36.49 10.80 9.88
N ASP A 357 35.16 10.79 9.89
CA ASP A 357 34.35 11.77 9.19
C ASP A 357 34.01 12.93 10.12
N PHE A 358 34.82 13.98 10.06
CA PHE A 358 34.62 15.18 10.87
C PHE A 358 33.52 16.11 10.34
N LEU A 359 32.91 15.79 9.20
CA LEU A 359 31.92 16.64 8.54
C LEU A 359 30.50 16.19 8.85
N HIS A 360 30.15 14.94 8.51
CA HIS A 360 28.78 14.44 8.59
C HIS A 360 28.32 14.16 10.03
N GLY A 361 29.25 14.17 10.98
CA GLY A 361 28.97 14.04 12.40
C GLY A 361 28.64 15.34 13.13
N LEU A 362 28.77 16.49 12.46
CA LEU A 362 28.54 17.79 13.10
C LEU A 362 27.03 18.06 13.23
N PRO A 363 26.55 18.43 14.44
CA PRO A 363 25.15 18.76 14.63
C PRO A 363 24.77 19.97 13.77
N LEU A 364 23.54 19.98 13.25
CA LEU A 364 22.97 21.09 12.47
C LEU A 364 23.66 21.38 11.13
N MET A 365 24.43 20.42 10.59
CA MET A 365 24.74 20.38 9.16
C MET A 365 23.43 20.21 8.39
N ALA A 366 22.99 21.29 7.75
CA ALA A 366 21.75 21.27 6.98
C ALA A 366 22.03 20.73 5.57
N ASP A 367 21.59 19.50 5.30
CA ASP A 367 21.85 18.83 4.02
C ASP A 367 21.19 19.51 2.81
N HIS A 368 20.22 20.42 3.02
CA HIS A 368 19.41 21.00 1.95
C HIS A 368 19.23 22.51 2.10
N GLY A 369 18.99 23.18 0.96
CA GLY A 369 18.88 24.63 0.84
C GLY A 369 17.98 25.23 1.92
N ILE A 370 18.61 25.81 2.94
CA ILE A 370 17.89 26.47 4.01
C ILE A 370 17.39 27.79 3.43
N GLU A 371 16.08 27.90 3.23
CA GLU A 371 15.46 29.20 3.03
C GLU A 371 15.17 29.80 4.40
N LEU A 372 15.94 30.83 4.77
CA LEU A 372 15.73 31.56 6.01
C LEU A 372 14.73 32.67 5.77
N SER A 373 13.44 32.32 5.84
CA SER A 373 12.37 33.29 5.73
C SER A 373 12.01 33.86 7.10
N GLY A 374 12.09 35.18 7.23
CA GLY A 374 11.43 35.87 8.33
C GLY A 374 9.91 35.63 8.27
N THR A 375 9.19 35.82 9.38
CA THR A 375 7.72 35.80 9.34
C THR A 375 7.27 36.84 8.33
N LYS A 376 6.65 36.41 7.21
CA LYS A 376 6.03 37.33 6.26
C LYS A 376 5.19 38.36 7.03
N GLY A 377 5.26 39.63 6.63
CA GLY A 377 4.34 40.63 7.18
C GLY A 377 2.90 40.12 7.06
N ALA A 378 2.06 40.40 8.06
CA ALA A 378 0.67 39.99 8.01
C ALA A 378 -0.03 40.67 6.82
N ASP A 379 -0.85 39.90 6.12
CA ASP A 379 -1.64 40.43 5.02
C ASP A 379 -2.70 41.41 5.53
N GLY A 380 -2.98 42.39 4.68
CA GLY A 380 -4.04 43.36 4.86
C GLY A 380 -5.41 42.71 4.85
N ARG A 381 -6.35 43.25 5.63
CA ARG A 381 -7.74 42.80 5.62
C ARG A 381 -8.48 43.46 4.47
N SER A 382 -9.30 42.69 3.75
CA SER A 382 -10.18 43.25 2.73
C SER A 382 -11.20 44.22 3.31
N GLY A 383 -11.63 45.16 2.48
CA GLY A 383 -12.68 46.12 2.78
C GLY A 383 -14.06 45.45 2.88
N GLN A 384 -14.96 46.09 3.61
CA GLN A 384 -16.33 45.63 3.74
C GLN A 384 -17.13 45.96 2.48
N ASN A 385 -17.96 45.06 2.00
CA ASN A 385 -18.83 45.36 0.86
C ASN A 385 -19.95 46.33 1.27
N GLY A 386 -20.33 47.18 0.34
CA GLY A 386 -21.53 47.99 0.42
C GLY A 386 -22.80 47.13 0.28
N SER A 387 -23.89 47.67 0.81
CA SER A 387 -25.24 47.13 0.76
C SER A 387 -26.04 47.80 -0.35
N ASP A 388 -26.88 47.03 -1.05
CA ASP A 388 -27.77 47.56 -2.07
C ASP A 388 -28.80 48.54 -1.47
N GLY A 389 -29.18 49.53 -2.28
CA GLY A 389 -30.20 50.50 -1.97
C GLY A 389 -31.60 49.91 -2.10
N PRO A 390 -32.48 50.08 -1.09
CA PRO A 390 -33.90 49.80 -1.20
C PRO A 390 -34.58 50.40 -2.45
N HIS A 391 -35.52 49.65 -3.02
CA HIS A 391 -36.34 50.13 -4.13
C HIS A 391 -37.41 51.12 -3.65
N GLY A 392 -37.77 52.04 -4.53
CA GLY A 392 -38.86 52.98 -4.30
C GLY A 392 -40.23 52.29 -4.36
N SER A 393 -41.14 52.70 -3.49
CA SER A 393 -42.52 52.22 -3.51
C SER A 393 -43.28 52.72 -4.74
N MET A 394 -44.15 51.86 -5.28
CA MET A 394 -45.08 52.23 -6.34
C MET A 394 -46.20 53.11 -5.77
N SER A 395 -46.69 54.06 -6.57
CA SER A 395 -47.84 54.87 -6.16
C SER A 395 -49.16 54.08 -6.30
N PRO A 396 -50.13 54.23 -5.38
CA PRO A 396 -51.42 53.58 -5.48
C PRO A 396 -52.17 53.94 -6.77
N VAL A 397 -52.80 52.94 -7.39
CA VAL A 397 -53.65 53.10 -8.57
C VAL A 397 -54.92 53.88 -8.21
N GLY A 398 -55.32 54.82 -9.07
CA GLY A 398 -56.54 55.62 -8.95
C GLY A 398 -56.30 57.10 -8.66
N LEU A 399 -55.18 57.43 -8.01
CA LEU A 399 -54.86 58.80 -7.58
C LEU A 399 -53.84 59.52 -8.50
N GLY A 400 -53.20 58.81 -9.43
CA GLY A 400 -52.20 59.41 -10.33
C GLY A 400 -50.93 59.91 -9.62
N GLY A 401 -50.60 59.35 -8.44
CA GLY A 401 -49.45 59.81 -7.64
C GLY A 401 -48.10 59.40 -8.25
N ALA A 402 -47.05 60.16 -7.96
CA ALA A 402 -45.69 59.79 -8.38
C ALA A 402 -45.19 58.56 -7.62
N GLY A 403 -44.37 57.74 -8.28
CA GLY A 403 -43.63 56.66 -7.62
C GLY A 403 -42.49 57.22 -6.78
N ALA A 404 -42.15 56.55 -5.66
CA ALA A 404 -41.03 56.97 -4.83
C ALA A 404 -39.70 56.63 -5.50
N SER A 405 -38.65 57.40 -5.26
CA SER A 405 -37.32 57.07 -5.76
C SER A 405 -36.74 55.85 -5.04
N GLY A 406 -35.93 55.06 -5.74
CA GLY A 406 -35.04 54.10 -5.10
C GLY A 406 -33.91 54.83 -4.37
N THR A 407 -33.38 54.22 -3.32
CA THR A 407 -32.27 54.79 -2.56
C THR A 407 -30.94 54.36 -3.15
N ASP A 408 -29.89 55.11 -2.87
CA ASP A 408 -28.55 54.78 -3.36
C ASP A 408 -28.00 53.51 -2.65
N GLY A 409 -27.16 52.76 -3.37
CA GLY A 409 -26.36 51.70 -2.78
C GLY A 409 -25.20 52.28 -1.98
N THR A 410 -24.78 51.60 -0.92
CA THR A 410 -23.68 52.09 -0.09
C THR A 410 -22.32 51.76 -0.69
N HIS A 411 -21.33 52.57 -0.36
CA HIS A 411 -19.96 52.40 -0.83
C HIS A 411 -19.30 51.14 -0.25
N GLY A 412 -18.39 50.54 -1.01
CA GLY A 412 -17.46 49.57 -0.47
C GLY A 412 -16.42 50.25 0.43
N GLY A 413 -16.05 49.61 1.53
CA GLY A 413 -14.99 50.06 2.43
C GLY A 413 -13.60 49.81 1.84
N PRO A 414 -12.57 50.58 2.23
CA PRO A 414 -11.21 50.34 1.76
C PRO A 414 -10.61 49.08 2.39
N GLY A 415 -9.67 48.44 1.68
CA GLY A 415 -8.80 47.44 2.27
C GLY A 415 -7.86 48.02 3.33
N ARG A 416 -7.16 47.17 4.08
CA ARG A 416 -6.08 47.57 5.00
C ARG A 416 -4.71 47.20 4.45
N ASN A 417 -3.70 48.00 4.76
CA ASN A 417 -2.34 47.75 4.26
C ASN A 417 -1.78 46.43 4.81
N GLY A 418 -0.93 45.79 4.01
CA GLY A 418 -0.07 44.70 4.48
C GLY A 418 0.99 45.23 5.45
N GLN A 419 1.43 44.39 6.38
CA GLN A 419 2.53 44.73 7.28
C GLN A 419 3.88 44.57 6.59
N HIS A 420 4.88 45.33 7.01
CA HIS A 420 6.24 45.21 6.51
C HIS A 420 6.86 43.86 6.85
N GLY A 421 7.81 43.43 6.02
CA GLY A 421 8.66 42.29 6.31
C GLY A 421 9.58 42.57 7.49
N PRO A 422 10.00 41.52 8.22
CA PRO A 422 10.84 41.66 9.40
C PRO A 422 12.28 42.03 9.02
N ALA A 423 12.94 42.83 9.85
CA ALA A 423 14.38 43.03 9.69
C ALA A 423 15.13 41.76 10.10
N LEU A 424 16.03 41.27 9.24
CA LEU A 424 16.85 40.10 9.51
C LEU A 424 18.32 40.52 9.64
N GLN A 425 18.99 39.99 10.66
CA GLN A 425 20.43 40.06 10.80
C GLN A 425 21.01 38.65 10.76
N VAL A 426 22.03 38.46 9.92
CA VAL A 426 22.80 37.23 9.83
C VAL A 426 24.24 37.55 10.21
N LEU A 427 24.79 36.81 11.17
CA LEU A 427 26.21 36.82 11.49
C LEU A 427 26.80 35.50 11.00
N SER A 428 27.91 35.54 10.27
CA SER A 428 28.56 34.32 9.84
C SER A 428 30.06 34.36 9.90
N GLN A 429 30.63 33.33 10.53
CA GLN A 429 32.07 33.17 10.71
C GLN A 429 32.54 31.89 10.00
N GLU A 430 33.60 32.02 9.22
CA GLU A 430 34.32 30.87 8.69
C GLU A 430 34.96 30.08 9.84
N VAL A 431 34.69 28.78 9.86
CA VAL A 431 35.32 27.79 10.74
C VAL A 431 35.77 26.60 9.88
N ARG A 432 36.51 25.65 10.44
CA ARG A 432 36.96 24.45 9.75
C ARG A 432 36.64 23.19 10.55
N THR A 433 36.52 22.06 9.88
CA THR A 433 36.53 20.76 10.57
C THR A 433 37.83 20.58 11.35
N LEU A 434 37.84 19.73 12.39
CA LEU A 434 39.02 19.56 13.26
C LEU A 434 40.27 19.03 12.56
N ASP A 435 40.12 18.37 11.41
CA ASP A 435 41.21 17.96 10.52
C ASP A 435 41.72 19.09 9.60
N GLY A 436 41.11 20.27 9.67
CA GLY A 436 41.40 21.44 8.86
C GLY A 436 40.98 21.36 7.39
N GLN A 437 40.40 20.23 6.95
CA GLN A 437 40.19 19.93 5.53
C GLN A 437 38.99 20.65 4.94
N ASN A 438 37.90 20.81 5.70
CA ASN A 438 36.66 21.40 5.20
C ASN A 438 36.46 22.81 5.76
N ARG A 439 36.12 23.76 4.89
CA ARG A 439 35.73 25.13 5.26
C ARG A 439 34.22 25.18 5.48
N LEU A 440 33.81 25.67 6.63
CA LEU A 440 32.41 25.76 7.05
C LEU A 440 32.05 27.21 7.39
N ALA A 441 30.77 27.54 7.31
CA ALA A 441 30.17 28.77 7.79
C ALA A 441 29.34 28.44 9.04
N LEU A 442 29.74 28.96 10.19
CA LEU A 442 28.90 29.02 11.39
C LEU A 442 28.01 30.25 11.27
N ILE A 443 26.70 30.06 11.25
CA ILE A 443 25.72 31.09 10.90
C ILE A 443 24.76 31.30 12.07
N GLU A 444 24.58 32.53 12.51
CA GLU A 444 23.53 32.97 13.44
C GLU A 444 22.53 33.85 12.68
N VAL A 445 21.24 33.55 12.84
CA VAL A 445 20.15 34.29 12.22
C VAL A 445 19.25 34.85 13.30
N THR A 446 19.09 36.17 13.29
CA THR A 446 18.31 36.92 14.29
C THR A 446 17.24 37.75 13.60
N GLY A 447 15.99 37.60 14.05
CA GLY A 447 14.84 38.39 13.62
C GLY A 447 14.12 39.03 14.81
N PRO A 448 13.26 40.04 14.59
CA PRO A 448 12.56 40.74 15.66
C PRO A 448 11.68 39.77 16.46
N GLY A 449 11.87 39.76 17.78
CA GLY A 449 11.09 38.94 18.71
C GLY A 449 11.35 37.43 18.64
N GLN A 450 12.40 36.98 17.95
CA GLN A 450 12.78 35.57 17.84
C GLN A 450 14.11 35.29 18.54
N SER A 451 14.24 34.09 19.13
CA SER A 451 15.53 33.62 19.62
C SER A 451 16.47 33.34 18.43
N PRO A 452 17.78 33.64 18.54
CA PRO A 452 18.73 33.37 17.47
C PRO A 452 18.73 31.90 17.07
N LYS A 453 18.84 31.63 15.77
CA LYS A 453 18.99 30.28 15.22
C LYS A 453 20.42 30.09 14.72
N TYR A 454 21.01 28.94 15.01
CA TYR A 454 22.38 28.60 14.60
C TYR A 454 22.39 27.49 13.55
N PHE A 455 23.27 27.61 12.57
CA PHE A 455 23.46 26.64 11.52
C PHE A 455 24.95 26.45 11.26
N LEU A 456 25.32 25.24 10.81
CA LEU A 456 26.64 24.96 10.27
C LEU A 456 26.48 24.47 8.84
N ARG A 457 27.31 25.00 7.93
CA ARG A 457 27.19 24.69 6.51
C ARG A 457 28.55 24.68 5.84
N ARG A 458 28.73 23.92 4.76
CA ARG A 458 29.95 24.04 3.96
C ARG A 458 29.94 25.30 3.11
N LEU A 459 31.11 25.91 2.95
CA LEU A 459 31.26 27.12 2.13
C LEU A 459 31.22 26.85 0.62
N ASP A 460 31.45 25.61 0.19
CA ASP A 460 31.37 25.17 -1.19
C ASP A 460 29.98 24.67 -1.62
N ASP A 461 29.01 24.68 -0.69
CA ASP A 461 27.62 24.39 -1.00
C ASP A 461 26.96 25.55 -1.76
N ARG A 462 25.75 25.30 -2.30
CA ARG A 462 24.91 26.34 -2.92
C ARG A 462 24.72 27.54 -1.98
N PRO A 463 24.67 28.79 -2.46
CA PRO A 463 24.44 29.94 -1.60
C PRO A 463 23.18 29.83 -0.72
N LEU A 464 23.22 30.40 0.48
CA LEU A 464 22.13 30.42 1.45
C LEU A 464 21.17 31.57 1.15
N GLN A 465 19.91 31.27 0.88
CA GLN A 465 18.91 32.29 0.65
C GLN A 465 18.34 32.82 1.98
N VAL A 466 18.40 34.13 2.18
CA VAL A 466 17.88 34.81 3.37
C VAL A 466 16.78 35.76 2.94
N THR A 467 15.51 35.43 3.20
CA THR A 467 14.36 36.15 2.64
C THR A 467 13.61 36.94 3.72
N SER A 468 13.36 38.22 3.48
CA SER A 468 12.36 39.01 4.22
C SER A 468 11.24 39.46 3.30
N MET A 469 9.98 39.17 3.65
CA MET A 469 8.82 39.47 2.79
C MET A 469 7.77 40.30 3.51
N GLY A 470 7.28 41.34 2.84
CA GLY A 470 6.10 42.08 3.27
C GLY A 470 4.79 41.31 3.05
N GLY A 471 3.76 41.71 3.80
CA GLY A 471 2.38 41.21 3.64
C GLY A 471 1.70 41.85 2.45
N ALA A 472 0.79 41.12 1.80
CA ALA A 472 -0.04 41.69 0.73
C ALA A 472 -1.02 42.73 1.31
N GLY A 473 -1.41 43.72 0.50
CA GLY A 473 -2.48 44.65 0.84
C GLY A 473 -3.85 43.99 0.73
N GLY A 474 -4.80 44.42 1.56
CA GLY A 474 -6.18 43.94 1.48
C GLY A 474 -6.92 44.56 0.29
N ASP A 475 -7.78 43.79 -0.36
CA ASP A 475 -8.63 44.29 -1.43
C ASP A 475 -9.67 45.29 -0.92
N GLY A 476 -10.11 46.22 -1.76
CA GLY A 476 -11.26 47.08 -1.48
C GLY A 476 -12.57 46.32 -1.56
N GLY A 477 -13.56 46.72 -0.76
CA GLY A 477 -14.90 46.13 -0.79
C GLY A 477 -15.68 46.57 -2.03
N ASN A 478 -16.54 45.69 -2.55
CA ASN A 478 -17.43 46.04 -3.66
C ASN A 478 -18.59 46.89 -3.14
N ALA A 479 -19.07 47.84 -3.95
CA ALA A 479 -20.20 48.66 -3.56
C ALA A 479 -21.56 47.98 -3.77
N GLY A 480 -22.58 48.50 -3.08
CA GLY A 480 -23.97 48.13 -3.31
C GLY A 480 -24.57 48.81 -4.53
N LYS A 481 -25.54 48.16 -5.16
CA LYS A 481 -26.30 48.70 -6.28
C LYS A 481 -27.33 49.72 -5.81
N GLY A 482 -27.69 50.66 -6.67
CA GLY A 482 -28.79 51.59 -6.42
C GLY A 482 -30.16 50.90 -6.54
N GLY A 483 -31.11 51.34 -5.73
CA GLY A 483 -32.48 50.84 -5.75
C GLY A 483 -33.24 51.31 -6.98
N VAL A 484 -34.13 50.47 -7.51
CA VAL A 484 -35.02 50.84 -8.61
C VAL A 484 -36.06 51.85 -8.13
N GLY A 485 -36.39 52.84 -8.94
CA GLY A 485 -37.47 53.79 -8.69
C GLY A 485 -38.85 53.13 -8.82
N GLY A 486 -39.78 53.49 -7.95
CA GLY A 486 -41.15 53.00 -7.98
C GLY A 486 -41.93 53.55 -9.18
N ASN A 487 -42.86 52.77 -9.71
CA ASN A 487 -43.70 53.22 -10.82
C ASN A 487 -44.71 54.29 -10.36
N GLY A 488 -45.01 55.23 -11.26
CA GLY A 488 -46.11 56.16 -11.07
C GLY A 488 -47.47 55.46 -11.09
N GLY A 489 -48.41 55.94 -10.28
CA GLY A 489 -49.75 55.38 -10.20
C GLY A 489 -50.57 55.77 -11.42
N ALA A 490 -51.38 54.84 -11.92
CA ALA A 490 -52.36 55.19 -12.96
C ALA A 490 -53.48 56.05 -12.36
N GLY A 491 -53.98 57.04 -13.08
CA GLY A 491 -54.98 57.98 -12.56
C GLY A 491 -56.04 58.37 -13.58
N LYS A 492 -57.25 58.67 -13.06
CA LYS A 492 -58.42 59.06 -13.87
C LYS A 492 -58.24 60.42 -14.56
N TYR A 493 -57.39 61.28 -14.01
CA TYR A 493 -57.14 62.64 -14.50
C TYR A 493 -55.68 62.87 -14.93
N GLY A 494 -54.92 61.79 -15.09
CA GLY A 494 -53.49 61.83 -15.43
C GLY A 494 -52.72 60.72 -14.73
N GLY A 495 -51.67 60.22 -15.38
CA GLY A 495 -50.77 59.24 -14.78
C GLY A 495 -49.67 59.92 -13.97
N GLY A 496 -49.25 59.31 -12.86
CA GLY A 496 -48.13 59.83 -12.07
C GLY A 496 -46.77 59.54 -12.71
N SER A 497 -45.76 60.36 -12.46
CA SER A 497 -44.40 60.07 -12.91
C SER A 497 -43.76 58.92 -12.12
N GLY A 498 -42.91 58.13 -12.76
CA GLY A 498 -42.06 57.16 -12.09
C GLY A 498 -41.02 57.84 -11.19
N GLY A 499 -40.68 57.19 -10.08
CA GLY A 499 -39.61 57.58 -9.18
C GLY A 499 -38.25 57.36 -9.83
N ARG A 500 -37.23 58.12 -9.41
CA ARG A 500 -35.86 57.95 -9.93
C ARG A 500 -35.23 56.69 -9.34
N GLY A 501 -34.39 56.01 -10.11
CA GLY A 501 -33.51 54.99 -9.55
C GLY A 501 -32.43 55.64 -8.67
N GLY A 502 -32.03 54.96 -7.60
CA GLY A 502 -30.88 55.35 -6.78
C GLY A 502 -29.57 55.08 -7.50
N ASN A 503 -28.52 55.79 -7.12
CA ASN A 503 -27.17 55.58 -7.65
C ASN A 503 -26.53 54.32 -7.04
N GLY A 504 -25.66 53.66 -7.79
CA GLY A 504 -24.80 52.63 -7.22
C GLY A 504 -23.70 53.26 -6.38
N GLY A 505 -23.28 52.58 -5.32
CA GLY A 505 -22.15 53.01 -4.51
C GLY A 505 -20.83 52.90 -5.29
N ASN A 506 -19.84 53.70 -4.93
CA ASN A 506 -18.45 53.49 -5.37
C ASN A 506 -17.79 52.30 -4.65
N GLY A 507 -16.97 51.54 -5.38
CA GLY A 507 -16.13 50.48 -4.80
C GLY A 507 -15.05 51.05 -3.89
N GLY A 508 -14.64 50.27 -2.90
CA GLY A 508 -13.58 50.63 -1.97
C GLY A 508 -12.21 50.52 -2.60
N ASN A 509 -11.25 51.33 -2.15
CA ASN A 509 -9.87 51.23 -2.66
C ASN A 509 -9.17 49.99 -2.10
N GLY A 510 -8.33 49.37 -2.93
CA GLY A 510 -7.36 48.39 -2.49
C GLY A 510 -6.28 49.05 -1.64
N ALA A 511 -5.68 48.29 -0.74
CA ALA A 511 -4.67 48.79 0.17
C ALA A 511 -3.25 48.47 -0.31
N ASN A 512 -2.27 49.20 0.20
CA ASN A 512 -0.89 48.97 -0.21
C ASN A 512 -0.34 47.67 0.40
N GLY A 513 0.51 46.98 -0.36
CA GLY A 513 1.36 45.92 0.19
C GLY A 513 2.37 46.49 1.18
N GLY A 514 2.80 45.66 2.12
CA GLY A 514 3.86 46.03 3.05
C GLY A 514 5.23 45.93 2.38
N ASN A 515 6.13 46.88 2.64
CA ASN A 515 7.51 46.81 2.14
C ASN A 515 8.27 45.58 2.69
N GLY A 516 9.28 45.11 1.95
CA GLY A 516 10.22 44.11 2.44
C GLY A 516 11.04 44.63 3.63
N GLY A 517 11.48 43.74 4.51
CA GLY A 517 12.29 44.12 5.67
C GLY A 517 13.77 44.25 5.32
N LYS A 518 14.54 44.99 6.13
CA LYS A 518 16.01 45.08 5.96
C LYS A 518 16.65 43.71 6.15
N VAL A 519 17.51 43.27 5.23
CA VAL A 519 18.35 42.08 5.41
C VAL A 519 19.82 42.49 5.47
N LEU A 520 20.45 42.25 6.61
CA LEU A 520 21.87 42.54 6.84
C LEU A 520 22.64 41.24 7.09
N VAL A 521 23.61 40.94 6.24
CA VAL A 521 24.52 39.80 6.38
C VAL A 521 25.91 40.33 6.71
N LEU A 522 26.42 39.95 7.88
CA LEU A 522 27.77 40.26 8.33
C LEU A 522 28.60 38.98 8.26
N VAL A 523 29.66 39.00 7.45
CA VAL A 523 30.56 37.85 7.28
C VAL A 523 31.96 38.15 7.80
N SER A 524 32.71 37.12 8.19
CA SER A 524 34.06 37.31 8.75
C SER A 524 35.16 37.44 7.70
N THR A 525 34.97 36.89 6.50
CA THR A 525 35.93 36.96 5.38
C THR A 525 35.22 37.34 4.07
N PRO A 526 35.92 37.99 3.12
CA PRO A 526 35.34 38.36 1.82
C PRO A 526 34.79 37.18 1.01
N ASP A 527 35.45 36.01 1.07
CA ASP A 527 35.03 34.82 0.33
C ASP A 527 33.60 34.37 0.68
N MET A 528 33.20 34.58 1.94
CA MET A 528 31.89 34.18 2.44
C MET A 528 30.74 34.99 1.87
N GLU A 529 30.98 36.16 1.26
CA GLU A 529 29.90 36.96 0.68
C GLU A 529 29.13 36.16 -0.38
N THR A 530 29.83 35.33 -1.15
CA THR A 530 29.23 34.46 -2.17
C THR A 530 28.39 33.32 -1.60
N ALA A 531 28.52 33.03 -0.30
CA ALA A 531 27.76 31.99 0.38
C ALA A 531 26.33 32.43 0.75
N PHE A 532 25.93 33.68 0.48
CA PHE A 532 24.61 34.21 0.83
C PHE A 532 23.93 34.89 -0.35
N VAL A 533 22.61 34.71 -0.45
CA VAL A 533 21.71 35.41 -1.37
C VAL A 533 20.61 36.05 -0.53
N PRO A 534 20.86 37.23 0.06
CA PRO A 534 19.83 37.95 0.77
C PRO A 534 18.80 38.55 -0.19
N LEU A 535 17.53 38.38 0.13
CA LEU A 535 16.39 38.86 -0.63
C LEU A 535 15.45 39.60 0.30
N SER A 536 14.98 40.77 -0.13
CA SER A 536 13.92 41.49 0.52
C SER A 536 12.87 41.86 -0.50
N ARG A 537 11.62 41.44 -0.28
CA ARG A 537 10.53 41.64 -1.22
C ARG A 537 9.35 42.34 -0.59
N GLY A 538 8.84 43.38 -1.25
CA GLY A 538 7.55 43.96 -0.91
C GLY A 538 6.39 42.99 -1.16
N GLY A 539 5.31 43.16 -0.41
CA GLY A 539 4.04 42.48 -0.66
C GLY A 539 3.27 43.15 -1.80
N GLU A 540 2.41 42.39 -2.46
CA GLU A 540 1.56 42.91 -3.55
C GLU A 540 0.50 43.88 -2.99
N GLY A 541 0.11 44.88 -3.78
CA GLY A 541 -1.02 45.76 -3.45
C GLY A 541 -2.37 45.04 -3.63
N GLY A 542 -3.34 45.39 -2.79
CA GLY A 542 -4.72 44.91 -2.89
C GLY A 542 -5.45 45.51 -4.09
N LYS A 543 -6.41 44.79 -4.64
CA LYS A 543 -7.22 45.24 -5.77
C LYS A 543 -8.27 46.26 -5.30
N GLY A 544 -8.67 47.18 -6.17
CA GLY A 544 -9.84 48.02 -5.93
C GLY A 544 -11.13 47.22 -6.04
N GLY A 545 -12.15 47.59 -5.28
CA GLY A 545 -13.47 46.99 -5.32
C GLY A 545 -14.31 47.53 -6.48
N ASP A 546 -15.31 46.76 -6.90
CA ASP A 546 -16.19 47.15 -7.99
C ASP A 546 -17.20 48.22 -7.58
N GLY A 547 -17.50 49.14 -8.51
CA GLY A 547 -18.59 50.09 -8.37
C GLY A 547 -19.96 49.41 -8.51
N GLY A 548 -20.92 49.84 -7.72
CA GLY A 548 -22.32 49.41 -7.77
C GLY A 548 -23.00 49.94 -9.02
N VAL A 549 -23.93 49.15 -9.57
CA VAL A 549 -24.74 49.58 -10.72
C VAL A 549 -25.87 50.47 -10.23
N GLY A 550 -26.17 51.56 -10.95
CA GLY A 550 -27.31 52.42 -10.67
C GLY A 550 -28.65 51.72 -10.87
N GLY A 551 -29.62 52.05 -10.01
CA GLY A 551 -30.98 51.55 -10.11
C GLY A 551 -31.71 52.12 -11.32
N LYS A 552 -32.59 51.35 -11.93
CA LYS A 552 -33.44 51.85 -13.03
C LYS A 552 -34.49 52.82 -12.49
N GLY A 553 -34.89 53.80 -13.29
CA GLY A 553 -36.07 54.62 -12.96
C GLY A 553 -37.37 53.81 -13.07
N GLY A 554 -38.40 54.27 -12.36
CA GLY A 554 -39.74 53.68 -12.43
C GLY A 554 -40.48 54.08 -13.71
N GLY A 555 -41.40 53.23 -14.16
CA GLY A 555 -42.26 53.52 -15.30
C GLY A 555 -43.28 54.62 -15.00
N ALA A 556 -43.72 55.31 -16.05
CA ALA A 556 -44.82 56.25 -15.99
C ALA A 556 -46.15 55.55 -15.66
N GLY A 557 -47.01 56.22 -14.89
CA GLY A 557 -48.40 55.83 -14.71
C GLY A 557 -49.21 56.05 -15.98
N ALA A 558 -50.09 55.10 -16.29
CA ALA A 558 -51.02 55.22 -17.41
C ALA A 558 -52.27 56.03 -17.04
N ILE A 559 -52.99 56.54 -18.04
CA ILE A 559 -54.31 57.12 -17.84
C ILE A 559 -55.31 55.96 -17.82
N LEU A 560 -56.18 55.92 -16.81
CA LEU A 560 -57.28 54.95 -16.77
C LEU A 560 -58.34 55.38 -17.79
N GLU A 561 -58.37 54.72 -18.95
CA GLU A 561 -59.37 54.97 -19.99
C GLU A 561 -60.75 54.61 -19.44
N ILE A 562 -61.58 55.62 -19.18
CA ILE A 562 -62.96 55.41 -18.75
C ILE A 562 -63.74 55.03 -20.00
N GLN A 563 -64.02 53.74 -20.17
CA GLN A 563 -64.87 53.25 -21.24
C GLN A 563 -66.24 53.96 -21.11
N PRO A 564 -66.65 54.80 -22.09
CA PRO A 564 -67.92 55.51 -21.97
C PRO A 564 -69.06 54.49 -21.94
N ALA A 565 -69.88 54.54 -20.89
CA ALA A 565 -71.01 53.64 -20.73
C ALA A 565 -71.91 53.72 -21.98
N ALA A 566 -72.18 52.57 -22.59
CA ALA A 566 -73.06 52.46 -23.75
C ALA A 566 -74.44 53.08 -23.42
N PRO A 567 -75.05 53.87 -24.34
CA PRO A 567 -76.34 54.49 -24.10
C PRO A 567 -77.42 53.41 -24.04
N ALA A 568 -78.07 53.26 -22.89
CA ALA A 568 -79.27 52.43 -22.78
C ALA A 568 -80.46 53.14 -23.46
N GLU A 569 -81.06 52.47 -24.43
CA GLU A 569 -82.21 52.92 -25.21
C GLU A 569 -83.49 53.01 -24.34
N GLY A 570 -84.23 54.12 -24.46
CA GLY A 570 -85.66 54.18 -24.16
C GLY A 570 -86.10 54.97 -22.93
N ALA A 571 -86.30 56.29 -23.07
CA ALA A 571 -87.52 57.00 -22.64
C ALA A 571 -87.47 58.47 -23.10
N SER A 572 -88.35 58.77 -24.04
CA SER A 572 -88.56 60.04 -24.72
C SER A 572 -89.07 61.16 -23.81
N GLY A 573 -88.45 62.34 -23.90
CA GLY A 573 -88.97 63.59 -23.35
C GLY A 573 -87.95 64.71 -23.52
N GLY A 574 -88.18 65.62 -24.46
CA GLY A 574 -87.12 66.42 -25.08
C GLY A 574 -86.50 67.50 -24.19
N THR A 575 -85.23 67.81 -24.49
CA THR A 575 -84.68 69.16 -24.59
C THR A 575 -83.34 69.07 -25.32
N SER A 576 -83.11 70.01 -26.23
CA SER A 576 -81.89 70.11 -27.06
C SER A 576 -80.67 70.43 -26.18
N GLN A 577 -79.78 69.45 -26.00
CA GLN A 577 -78.52 69.62 -25.27
C GLN A 577 -77.36 69.88 -26.26
N PRO A 578 -76.53 70.91 -26.04
CA PRO A 578 -75.43 71.26 -26.95
C PRO A 578 -74.28 70.25 -26.87
N PRO A 579 -73.46 70.10 -27.93
CA PRO A 579 -72.37 69.13 -27.98
C PRO A 579 -71.29 69.44 -26.94
N ALA A 580 -70.91 68.43 -26.17
CA ALA A 580 -69.86 68.51 -25.16
C ALA A 580 -68.50 68.83 -25.81
N GLN A 581 -67.83 69.85 -25.29
CA GLN A 581 -66.45 70.21 -25.62
C GLN A 581 -65.52 69.03 -25.29
N PRO A 582 -64.57 68.65 -26.15
CA PRO A 582 -63.60 67.61 -25.85
C PRO A 582 -62.75 68.04 -24.64
N ILE A 583 -62.81 67.24 -23.57
CA ILE A 583 -61.96 67.40 -22.39
C ILE A 583 -60.51 67.18 -22.85
N PRO A 584 -59.55 68.05 -22.51
CA PRO A 584 -58.14 67.84 -22.86
C PRO A 584 -57.70 66.45 -22.40
N LEU A 585 -57.12 65.65 -23.30
CA LEU A 585 -56.54 64.35 -22.96
C LEU A 585 -55.57 64.58 -21.81
N ALA A 586 -55.87 64.02 -20.63
CA ALA A 586 -54.95 64.05 -19.51
C ALA A 586 -53.60 63.47 -19.95
N ALA A 587 -52.47 64.02 -19.50
CA ALA A 587 -51.15 63.51 -19.89
C ALA A 587 -50.79 62.25 -19.09
N THR A 588 -50.14 61.28 -19.73
CA THR A 588 -49.43 60.21 -19.02
C THR A 588 -48.27 60.80 -18.23
N GLY A 589 -47.92 60.18 -17.11
CA GLY A 589 -46.74 60.60 -16.34
C GLY A 589 -45.44 60.43 -17.13
N SER A 590 -44.34 60.95 -16.60
CA SER A 590 -43.00 60.70 -17.17
C SER A 590 -42.35 59.47 -16.52
N GLU A 591 -41.51 58.75 -17.25
CA GLU A 591 -40.63 57.75 -16.64
C GLU A 591 -39.63 58.43 -15.69
N GLY A 592 -39.22 57.70 -14.65
CA GLY A 592 -38.13 58.10 -13.78
C GLY A 592 -36.78 57.93 -14.48
N SER A 593 -35.81 58.76 -14.12
CA SER A 593 -34.42 58.59 -14.58
C SER A 593 -33.75 57.41 -13.88
N SER A 594 -32.85 56.70 -14.58
CA SER A 594 -31.96 55.72 -13.93
C SER A 594 -30.90 56.45 -13.09
N GLY A 595 -30.46 55.81 -12.01
CA GLY A 595 -29.31 56.25 -11.22
C GLY A 595 -27.99 55.98 -11.93
N ALA A 596 -26.94 56.70 -11.51
CA ALA A 596 -25.60 56.52 -12.04
C ALA A 596 -24.93 55.25 -11.48
N ASN A 597 -24.04 54.64 -12.25
CA ASN A 597 -23.13 53.61 -11.73
C ASN A 597 -22.07 54.27 -10.85
N GLY A 598 -21.70 53.61 -9.76
CA GLY A 598 -20.56 54.01 -8.96
C GLY A 598 -19.24 53.68 -9.65
N ALA A 599 -18.18 54.39 -9.23
CA ALA A 599 -16.83 54.19 -9.73
C ALA A 599 -16.18 52.93 -9.13
N TYR A 600 -15.26 52.33 -9.87
CA TYR A 600 -14.34 51.32 -9.35
C TYR A 600 -13.39 51.95 -8.33
N GLY A 601 -13.03 51.18 -7.30
CA GLY A 601 -11.96 51.53 -6.38
C GLY A 601 -10.60 51.47 -7.07
N VAL A 602 -9.66 52.26 -6.57
CA VAL A 602 -8.28 52.27 -7.07
C VAL A 602 -7.51 51.10 -6.45
N PRO A 603 -6.73 50.31 -7.22
CA PRO A 603 -5.81 49.33 -6.66
C PRO A 603 -4.75 49.98 -5.77
N GLY A 604 -4.33 49.27 -4.73
CA GLY A 604 -3.20 49.65 -3.89
C GLY A 604 -1.87 49.41 -4.60
N ASN A 605 -0.83 50.12 -4.15
CA ASN A 605 0.53 49.92 -4.65
C ASN A 605 1.16 48.68 -4.01
N SER A 606 1.99 47.96 -4.77
CA SER A 606 2.90 46.98 -4.17
C SER A 606 3.88 47.68 -3.24
N GLY A 607 4.28 47.00 -2.17
CA GLY A 607 5.33 47.47 -1.27
C GLY A 607 6.68 47.48 -1.96
N ASP A 608 7.57 48.35 -1.48
CA ASP A 608 8.94 48.41 -1.98
C ASP A 608 9.77 47.23 -1.44
N ASP A 609 10.75 46.80 -2.22
CA ASP A 609 11.79 45.89 -1.73
C ASP A 609 12.61 46.57 -0.63
N GLY A 610 12.92 45.82 0.43
CA GLY A 610 13.72 46.35 1.54
C GLY A 610 15.21 46.40 1.22
N PRO A 611 15.99 47.19 1.95
CA PRO A 611 17.43 47.27 1.74
C PRO A 611 18.10 45.94 2.09
N VAL A 612 19.01 45.51 1.22
CA VAL A 612 19.81 44.31 1.36
C VAL A 612 21.28 44.70 1.40
N GLU A 613 22.02 44.21 2.39
CA GLU A 613 23.43 44.54 2.60
C GLU A 613 24.19 43.27 3.01
N ILE A 614 25.27 42.96 2.29
CA ILE A 614 26.30 42.01 2.72
C ILE A 614 27.58 42.81 2.93
N ARG A 615 28.28 42.58 4.05
CA ARG A 615 29.60 43.16 4.26
C ARG A 615 30.47 42.32 5.19
N VAL A 616 31.77 42.46 5.00
CA VAL A 616 32.78 41.95 5.95
C VAL A 616 32.78 42.82 7.21
N ASP A 617 32.59 42.21 8.38
CA ASP A 617 32.52 42.92 9.67
C ASP A 617 33.10 42.03 10.78
N GLN A 618 33.99 42.57 11.61
CA GLN A 618 34.61 41.82 12.72
C GLN A 618 33.59 41.29 13.73
N LYS A 619 32.41 41.92 13.83
CA LYS A 619 31.31 41.44 14.69
C LYS A 619 30.77 40.08 14.28
N ALA A 620 31.01 39.65 13.04
CA ALA A 620 30.60 38.33 12.58
C ALA A 620 31.23 37.21 13.44
N GLY A 621 32.46 37.42 13.94
CA GLY A 621 33.14 36.47 14.82
C GLY A 621 32.51 36.30 16.21
N ASP A 622 31.61 37.20 16.62
CA ASP A 622 30.87 37.04 17.88
C ASP A 622 29.98 35.79 17.88
N VAL A 623 29.62 35.28 16.70
CA VAL A 623 28.80 34.07 16.58
C VAL A 623 29.43 32.87 17.29
N ILE A 624 30.76 32.74 17.30
CA ILE A 624 31.48 31.67 18.00
C ILE A 624 31.18 31.69 19.51
N ARG A 625 31.09 32.89 20.09
CA ARG A 625 30.88 33.07 21.53
C ARG A 625 29.42 32.85 21.94
N ARG A 626 28.48 32.98 21.00
CA ARG A 626 27.04 32.88 21.25
C ARG A 626 26.46 31.52 20.85
N ALA A 627 27.11 30.83 19.91
CA ALA A 627 26.68 29.53 19.44
C ALA A 627 26.70 28.48 20.57
N PRO A 628 25.78 27.49 20.53
CA PRO A 628 25.81 26.36 21.44
C PRO A 628 27.17 25.67 21.44
N LYS A 629 27.63 25.28 22.65
CA LYS A 629 28.93 24.64 22.86
C LYS A 629 29.16 23.43 21.93
N SER A 630 28.11 22.64 21.69
CA SER A 630 28.12 21.45 20.83
C SER A 630 28.46 21.73 19.36
N LEU A 631 28.25 22.97 18.87
CA LEU A 631 28.65 23.37 17.52
C LEU A 631 30.10 23.82 17.43
N VAL A 632 30.63 24.42 18.50
CA VAL A 632 31.93 25.08 18.51
C VAL A 632 33.05 24.12 18.94
N GLU A 633 32.78 23.16 19.82
CA GLU A 633 33.79 22.23 20.35
C GLU A 633 34.40 21.29 19.29
N ASN A 634 33.70 21.12 18.16
CA ASN A 634 34.06 20.19 17.10
C ASN A 634 34.52 20.88 15.80
N VAL A 635 34.91 22.16 15.89
CA VAL A 635 35.44 22.94 14.75
C VAL A 635 36.66 23.77 15.19
N LEU A 636 37.52 24.12 14.23
CA LEU A 636 38.61 25.08 14.37
C LEU A 636 38.12 26.44 13.89
N TYR A 637 38.47 27.53 14.58
CA TYR A 637 38.03 28.87 14.21
C TYR A 637 39.15 29.90 14.38
#